data_AF-A0AAV1BY58-F1
#
_entry.id   AF-A0AAV1BY58-F1
#
_cell.length_a   1.000
_cell.length_b   1.000
_cell.length_c   1.000
_cell.angle_alpha   90.00
_cell.angle_beta   90.00
_cell.angle_gamma   90.00
#
_symmetry.space_group_name_H-M   'P 1'
#
loop_
_entity.id
_entity.type
_entity.pdbx_description
1 polymer ?
#
loop_
_entity_poly.entity_id
_entity_poly.type
_entity_poly.pdbx_seq_one_letter_code
_entity_poly.pdbx_strand_id
1 'polypeptide(L)'
;MPIQVANPSPAPQGHHHQRRRGAFGGPMTMNHHHTSSKKSDKPACGDSTLNLKNVFLRAMRHKLFKSKKSRPKTPVDLVSHTTSLLSYLNSASYYPTTGHKHTGKIAELDVLMRELKIILYGNGESEPTAEACAQLTQQFFKDNTLRLLIICLPQLNLEARKDATQVVANLQRQPVNSRLIACDYLESNLDLMDLLICGYEDPAMALHYGGMLRECIRHQTVARYVLKSVHMKKFFDYIQLPSFDVAADAIATFKELMTRHKSTVSDFLTDNYDWFFVEFNSKLLQSPNYITRRQATKLLGDILLDRSNVAVMVRYVSSKDNLRILMNLLRESSKSIQLDAFHVFKLFVANQHKPSDITNILVANRSKLLRLLASFKIDKEDESFEADKAQVAREISELVATGSIGNSAELANLSC
;
A
#
# COMPACT_ATOMS: atom_id res chain seq x y z
N MET A 1 -21.09 39.40 41.26
CA MET A 1 -19.81 38.93 41.81
C MET A 1 -19.15 38.05 40.77
N PRO A 2 -17.98 38.43 40.22
CA PRO A 2 -17.31 37.70 39.15
C PRO A 2 -16.41 36.61 39.74
N ILE A 3 -16.45 35.39 39.18
CA ILE A 3 -15.47 34.34 39.47
C ILE A 3 -14.62 34.13 38.22
N GLN A 4 -13.32 34.10 38.47
CA GLN A 4 -12.21 34.30 37.56
C GLN A 4 -11.94 33.12 36.62
N VAL A 5 -11.39 33.53 35.49
CA VAL A 5 -10.63 32.78 34.48
C VAL A 5 -9.39 32.13 35.12
N ALA A 6 -9.14 30.85 34.82
CA ALA A 6 -7.85 30.20 35.07
C ALA A 6 -7.31 29.62 33.74
N ASN A 7 -6.17 30.17 33.31
CA ASN A 7 -5.33 29.65 32.23
C ASN A 7 -4.14 28.86 32.83
N PRO A 8 -3.46 27.99 32.05
CA PRO A 8 -2.69 26.86 32.55
C PRO A 8 -1.24 27.19 32.91
N SER A 9 -0.66 26.39 33.81
CA SER A 9 0.75 26.43 34.21
C SER A 9 1.66 25.50 33.37
N PRO A 10 3.00 25.73 33.36
CA PRO A 10 3.87 25.47 32.22
C PRO A 10 4.77 24.22 32.34
N ALA A 11 5.37 23.85 31.21
CA ALA A 11 6.39 22.80 31.06
C ALA A 11 7.76 23.18 31.67
N PRO A 12 8.60 22.21 32.07
CA PRO A 12 9.97 22.47 32.48
C PRO A 12 10.98 22.29 31.32
N GLN A 13 11.88 23.26 31.17
CA GLN A 13 13.12 23.16 30.39
C GLN A 13 14.27 22.69 31.28
N GLY A 14 15.21 21.93 30.70
CA GLY A 14 16.44 21.51 31.35
C GLY A 14 17.60 21.26 30.37
N HIS A 15 18.50 22.25 30.33
CA HIS A 15 19.94 22.20 30.07
C HIS A 15 20.55 21.96 28.67
N HIS A 16 21.12 23.08 28.18
CA HIS A 16 22.23 23.22 27.24
C HIS A 16 23.53 22.50 27.65
N HIS A 17 24.22 21.92 26.66
CA HIS A 17 25.68 22.01 26.58
C HIS A 17 26.12 22.32 25.15
N GLN A 18 26.76 23.49 25.00
CA GLN A 18 27.53 23.93 23.83
C GLN A 18 28.83 23.14 23.72
N ARG A 19 29.28 22.82 22.49
CA ARG A 19 30.69 22.91 22.10
C ARG A 19 30.84 23.21 20.61
N ARG A 20 31.86 24.04 20.34
CA ARG A 20 32.13 24.86 19.15
C ARG A 20 32.80 24.10 17.98
N ARG A 21 32.72 24.77 16.82
CA ARG A 21 33.32 24.53 15.49
C ARG A 21 34.87 24.53 15.42
N GLY A 22 35.39 23.99 14.30
CA GLY A 22 36.66 24.34 13.62
C GLY A 22 37.67 23.18 13.59
N ALA A 23 38.02 22.48 12.50
CA ALA A 23 38.47 22.79 11.12
C ALA A 23 40.03 22.89 10.96
N PHE A 24 40.54 22.10 9.99
CA PHE A 24 41.81 22.18 9.23
C PHE A 24 43.20 21.81 9.82
N GLY A 25 43.94 21.01 9.05
CA GLY A 25 45.41 21.12 8.85
C GLY A 25 46.30 19.93 9.25
N GLY A 26 46.88 19.19 8.28
CA GLY A 26 48.14 18.44 8.47
C GLY A 26 49.37 19.32 8.13
N PRO A 27 50.58 18.80 7.79
CA PRO A 27 51.20 17.48 8.03
C PRO A 27 52.69 17.57 8.55
N MET A 28 53.38 16.41 8.67
CA MET A 28 54.86 16.20 8.70
C MET A 28 55.64 16.73 9.94
N THR A 29 56.76 16.18 10.45
CA THR A 29 57.84 15.30 9.96
C THR A 29 58.63 14.70 11.15
N MET A 30 59.38 13.63 10.84
CA MET A 30 60.48 12.95 11.55
C MET A 30 61.17 13.62 12.75
N ASN A 31 61.61 12.79 13.72
CA ASN A 31 63.05 12.73 14.01
C ASN A 31 63.53 11.39 14.60
N HIS A 32 64.73 11.02 14.15
CA HIS A 32 65.53 9.84 14.48
C HIS A 32 66.04 9.82 15.92
N HIS A 33 66.24 8.63 16.49
CA HIS A 33 67.50 8.31 17.16
C HIS A 33 67.92 6.85 16.97
N HIS A 34 69.11 6.71 16.40
CA HIS A 34 69.95 5.52 16.36
C HIS A 34 70.54 5.21 17.74
N THR A 35 70.76 3.95 18.04
CA THR A 35 72.09 3.44 18.44
C THR A 35 72.15 1.94 18.21
N SER A 36 73.28 1.52 17.66
CA SER A 36 73.62 0.16 17.23
C SER A 36 74.64 -0.41 18.21
N SER A 37 74.58 -1.71 18.48
CA SER A 37 75.74 -2.49 18.93
C SER A 37 75.61 -3.92 18.44
N LYS A 38 76.58 -4.32 17.60
CA LYS A 38 76.79 -5.66 17.05
C LYS A 38 77.50 -6.55 18.08
N LYS A 39 77.21 -7.86 18.05
CA LYS A 39 78.26 -8.87 18.12
C LYS A 39 77.86 -10.13 17.35
N SER A 40 78.79 -10.57 16.52
CA SER A 40 78.82 -11.71 15.61
C SER A 40 79.25 -12.99 16.32
N ASP A 41 78.78 -14.15 15.85
CA ASP A 41 79.60 -15.34 15.61
C ASP A 41 78.91 -16.29 14.61
N LYS A 42 79.71 -16.89 13.71
CA LYS A 42 79.38 -17.88 12.65
C LYS A 42 80.00 -19.25 13.06
N PRO A 43 79.91 -20.34 12.26
CA PRO A 43 78.75 -21.06 11.74
C PRO A 43 78.88 -22.60 12.00
N ALA A 44 77.85 -23.41 11.67
CA ALA A 44 78.05 -24.83 11.40
C ALA A 44 77.05 -25.33 10.33
N CYS A 45 77.61 -26.03 9.34
CA CYS A 45 76.94 -26.61 8.18
C CYS A 45 76.30 -27.97 8.52
N GLY A 46 75.13 -28.26 7.94
CA GLY A 46 74.47 -29.56 8.01
C GLY A 46 73.35 -29.65 6.98
N ASP A 47 73.64 -30.35 5.90
CA ASP A 47 72.80 -30.57 4.72
C ASP A 47 71.63 -31.54 5.01
N SER A 48 70.43 -31.28 4.50
CA SER A 48 69.40 -32.30 4.21
C SER A 48 68.21 -31.71 3.46
N THR A 49 68.27 -31.93 2.14
CA THR A 49 67.20 -31.92 1.14
C THR A 49 65.78 -32.17 1.68
N LEU A 50 64.96 -31.11 1.71
CA LEU A 50 63.52 -31.21 1.96
C LEU A 50 62.80 -31.88 0.78
N ASN A 51 62.09 -32.96 1.10
CA ASN A 51 61.44 -33.87 0.17
C ASN A 51 60.20 -33.23 -0.51
N LEU A 52 60.41 -32.56 -1.66
CA LEU A 52 59.38 -31.90 -2.47
C LEU A 52 58.23 -32.83 -2.90
N LYS A 53 58.46 -34.14 -2.96
CA LYS A 53 57.45 -35.14 -3.36
C LYS A 53 56.33 -35.31 -2.33
N ASN A 54 56.61 -35.12 -1.04
CA ASN A 54 55.60 -35.26 0.03
C ASN A 54 54.67 -34.05 0.14
N VAL A 55 55.14 -32.86 -0.25
CA VAL A 55 54.31 -31.65 -0.33
C VAL A 55 53.38 -31.73 -1.54
N PHE A 56 53.85 -32.26 -2.67
CA PHE A 56 53.05 -32.43 -3.88
C PHE A 56 51.94 -33.51 -3.73
N LEU A 57 52.22 -34.62 -3.03
CA LEU A 57 51.20 -35.64 -2.74
C LEU A 57 50.12 -35.16 -1.73
N ARG A 58 50.49 -34.32 -0.75
CA ARG A 58 49.52 -33.69 0.18
C ARG A 58 48.62 -32.68 -0.53
N ALA A 59 49.16 -31.92 -1.48
CA ALA A 59 48.39 -30.98 -2.31
C ALA A 59 47.39 -31.68 -3.25
N MET A 60 47.72 -32.89 -3.75
CA MET A 60 46.78 -33.70 -4.55
C MET A 60 45.71 -34.39 -3.69
N ARG A 61 46.01 -34.79 -2.45
CA ARG A 61 45.01 -35.38 -1.53
C ARG A 61 43.98 -34.35 -1.05
N HIS A 62 44.36 -33.07 -0.89
CA HIS A 62 43.41 -32.00 -0.56
C HIS A 62 42.51 -31.56 -1.73
N LYS A 63 42.81 -31.94 -2.98
CA LYS A 63 41.93 -31.75 -4.13
C LYS A 63 40.94 -32.91 -4.38
N LEU A 64 41.04 -34.02 -3.63
CA LEU A 64 40.18 -35.19 -3.79
C LEU A 64 39.01 -35.28 -2.81
N PHE A 65 38.83 -34.29 -1.93
CA PHE A 65 37.59 -34.08 -1.18
C PHE A 65 36.96 -32.77 -1.63
N LYS A 66 36.57 -32.71 -2.90
CA LYS A 66 35.43 -31.87 -3.29
C LYS A 66 34.28 -32.34 -2.40
N SER A 67 33.77 -31.47 -1.53
CA SER A 67 32.44 -31.65 -0.96
C SER A 67 31.53 -32.06 -2.11
N LYS A 68 30.67 -33.08 -1.89
CA LYS A 68 29.59 -33.38 -2.84
C LYS A 68 28.93 -32.05 -3.18
N LYS A 69 29.17 -31.49 -4.38
CA LYS A 69 28.38 -30.38 -4.88
C LYS A 69 26.96 -30.94 -4.88
N SER A 70 26.14 -30.50 -3.93
CA SER A 70 24.74 -30.88 -3.90
C SER A 70 24.19 -30.60 -5.29
N ARG A 71 23.42 -31.55 -5.83
CA ARG A 71 22.73 -31.36 -7.12
C ARG A 71 22.08 -29.96 -7.12
N PRO A 72 22.20 -29.18 -8.20
CA PRO A 72 21.52 -27.89 -8.27
C PRO A 72 20.04 -28.14 -7.97
N LYS A 73 19.53 -27.49 -6.92
CA LYS A 73 18.14 -27.69 -6.48
C LYS A 73 17.22 -27.17 -7.57
N THR A 74 16.27 -27.98 -7.99
CA THR A 74 15.27 -27.56 -8.98
C THR A 74 14.29 -26.57 -8.34
N PRO A 75 13.54 -25.77 -9.12
CA PRO A 75 12.49 -24.91 -8.57
C PRO A 75 11.49 -25.68 -7.70
N VAL A 76 11.14 -26.90 -8.10
CA VAL A 76 10.24 -27.80 -7.37
C VAL A 76 10.84 -28.23 -6.02
N ASP A 77 12.14 -28.59 -5.98
CA ASP A 77 12.82 -28.97 -4.74
C ASP A 77 12.86 -27.81 -3.74
N LEU A 78 13.09 -26.59 -4.24
CA LEU A 78 13.14 -25.38 -3.41
C LEU A 78 11.79 -25.06 -2.78
N VAL A 79 10.71 -25.15 -3.54
CA VAL A 79 9.35 -24.93 -3.03
C VAL A 79 8.97 -26.03 -2.03
N SER A 80 9.26 -27.29 -2.33
CA SER A 80 8.96 -28.41 -1.43
C SER A 80 9.68 -28.24 -0.08
N HIS A 81 10.95 -27.83 -0.13
CA HIS A 81 11.75 -27.57 1.07
C HIS A 81 11.23 -26.35 1.85
N THR A 82 10.90 -25.28 1.15
CA THR A 82 10.26 -24.08 1.74
C THR A 82 8.98 -24.46 2.48
N THR A 83 8.12 -25.27 1.84
CA THR A 83 6.85 -25.71 2.42
C THR A 83 7.04 -26.58 3.66
N SER A 84 8.04 -27.46 3.65
CA SER A 84 8.39 -28.29 4.81
C SER A 84 8.81 -27.43 6.01
N LEU A 85 9.64 -26.40 5.79
CA LEU A 85 10.04 -25.48 6.86
C LEU A 85 8.87 -24.65 7.36
N LEU A 86 8.04 -24.11 6.47
CA LEU A 86 6.84 -23.37 6.83
C LEU A 86 5.85 -24.22 7.63
N SER A 87 5.63 -25.48 7.23
CA SER A 87 4.78 -26.43 7.96
C SER A 87 5.32 -26.73 9.35
N TYR A 88 6.64 -26.84 9.49
CA TYR A 88 7.28 -26.95 10.81
C TYR A 88 7.04 -25.70 11.67
N LEU A 89 7.21 -24.49 11.12
CA LEU A 89 6.99 -23.25 11.88
C LEU A 89 5.52 -23.08 12.27
N ASN A 90 4.60 -23.46 11.38
CA ASN A 90 3.17 -23.41 11.66
C ASN A 90 2.79 -24.38 12.79
N SER A 91 3.31 -25.62 12.78
CA SER A 91 3.05 -26.59 13.86
C SER A 91 3.73 -26.21 15.18
N ALA A 92 4.93 -25.62 15.13
CA ALA A 92 5.64 -25.14 16.31
C ALA A 92 4.97 -23.93 16.98
N SER A 93 4.11 -23.19 16.28
CA SER A 93 3.36 -22.06 16.85
C SER A 93 2.42 -22.48 18.00
N TYR A 94 1.97 -23.75 18.00
CA TYR A 94 1.11 -24.32 19.04
C TYR A 94 1.90 -24.84 20.26
N TYR A 95 3.19 -25.12 20.10
CA TYR A 95 4.09 -25.63 21.14
C TYR A 95 5.42 -24.88 21.08
N PRO A 96 5.57 -23.76 21.82
CA PRO A 96 6.72 -22.88 21.68
C PRO A 96 8.02 -23.64 21.99
N THR A 97 8.71 -24.08 20.94
CA THR A 97 10.01 -24.73 21.05
C THR A 97 11.07 -23.66 20.82
N THR A 98 11.33 -22.88 21.86
CA THR A 98 12.39 -21.86 21.82
C THR A 98 13.76 -22.55 21.91
N GLY A 99 14.49 -22.61 20.80
CA GLY A 99 15.83 -23.19 20.78
C GLY A 99 16.59 -22.96 19.47
N HIS A 100 17.90 -23.24 19.49
CA HIS A 100 18.80 -23.04 18.34
C HIS A 100 18.34 -23.72 17.04
N LYS A 101 17.63 -24.84 17.15
CA LYS A 101 17.05 -25.55 16.00
C LYS A 101 15.93 -24.75 15.32
N HIS A 102 15.10 -24.03 16.09
CA HIS A 102 14.03 -23.19 15.57
C HIS A 102 14.60 -21.96 14.85
N THR A 103 15.53 -21.26 15.49
CA THR A 103 16.22 -20.11 14.89
C THR A 103 16.99 -20.48 13.63
N GLY A 104 17.63 -21.66 13.61
CA GLY A 104 18.32 -22.16 12.43
C GLY A 104 17.37 -22.39 11.24
N LYS A 105 16.16 -22.89 11.49
CA LYS A 105 15.15 -23.10 10.45
C LYS A 105 14.56 -21.79 9.90
N ILE A 106 14.36 -20.78 10.75
CA ILE A 106 13.96 -19.44 10.28
C ILE A 106 15.05 -18.85 9.39
N ALA A 107 16.32 -18.90 9.82
CA ALA A 107 17.43 -18.39 9.02
C ALA A 107 17.57 -19.12 7.67
N GLU A 108 17.30 -20.43 7.64
CA GLU A 108 17.27 -21.20 6.40
C GLU A 108 16.10 -20.75 5.48
N LEU A 109 14.92 -20.52 6.06
CA LEU A 109 13.76 -20.03 5.32
C LEU A 109 13.99 -18.62 4.75
N ASP A 110 14.67 -17.74 5.48
CA ASP A 110 15.06 -16.40 5.02
C ASP A 110 15.95 -16.47 3.76
N VAL A 111 16.84 -17.48 3.67
CA VAL A 111 17.67 -17.73 2.48
C VAL A 111 16.81 -18.24 1.33
N LEU A 112 15.90 -19.18 1.59
CA LEU A 112 15.02 -19.74 0.55
C LEU A 112 14.10 -18.69 -0.08
N MET A 113 13.58 -17.74 0.70
CA MET A 113 12.77 -16.63 0.14
C MET A 113 13.54 -15.86 -0.94
N ARG A 114 14.84 -15.63 -0.70
CA ARG A 114 15.72 -14.98 -1.67
C ARG A 114 15.95 -15.85 -2.89
N GLU A 115 16.16 -17.16 -2.72
CA GLU A 115 16.33 -18.10 -3.83
C GLU A 115 15.08 -18.16 -4.72
N LEU A 116 13.88 -18.23 -4.12
CA LEU A 116 12.62 -18.18 -4.86
C LEU A 116 12.47 -16.86 -5.62
N LYS A 117 12.81 -15.73 -4.99
CA LYS A 117 12.79 -14.41 -5.67
C LYS A 117 13.75 -14.39 -6.87
N ILE A 118 14.96 -14.91 -6.73
CA ILE A 118 15.95 -14.94 -7.82
C ILE A 118 15.43 -15.74 -9.02
N ILE A 119 14.69 -16.83 -8.80
CA ILE A 119 14.08 -17.58 -9.92
C ILE A 119 13.07 -16.70 -10.68
N LEU A 120 12.29 -15.89 -9.95
CA LEU A 120 11.19 -15.11 -10.51
C LEU A 120 11.59 -13.76 -11.11
N TYR A 121 12.69 -13.16 -10.64
CA TYR A 121 13.17 -11.82 -11.04
C TYR A 121 14.57 -11.80 -11.66
N GLY A 122 15.33 -12.89 -11.53
CA GLY A 122 16.72 -12.97 -11.93
C GLY A 122 17.66 -12.39 -10.87
N ASN A 123 18.95 -12.43 -11.15
CA ASN A 123 20.01 -11.90 -10.27
C ASN A 123 20.92 -10.88 -10.98
N GLY A 124 20.48 -10.35 -12.13
CA GLY A 124 21.27 -9.43 -12.97
C GLY A 124 22.28 -10.12 -13.89
N GLU A 125 22.69 -11.35 -13.57
CA GLU A 125 23.57 -12.17 -14.42
C GLU A 125 22.79 -13.19 -15.27
N SER A 126 21.62 -13.61 -14.78
CA SER A 126 20.73 -14.56 -15.45
C SER A 126 19.30 -14.06 -15.39
N GLU A 127 18.64 -14.07 -16.55
CA GLU A 127 17.22 -13.74 -16.67
C GLU A 127 16.33 -14.91 -16.20
N PRO A 128 15.14 -14.63 -15.63
CA PRO A 128 14.14 -15.64 -15.34
C PRO A 128 13.78 -16.46 -16.58
N THR A 129 13.84 -17.79 -16.46
CA THR A 129 13.34 -18.66 -17.53
C THR A 129 11.86 -18.96 -17.31
N ALA A 130 11.06 -18.88 -18.38
CA ALA A 130 9.62 -19.13 -18.31
C ALA A 130 9.29 -20.51 -17.73
N GLU A 131 10.09 -21.53 -18.08
CA GLU A 131 9.94 -22.89 -17.55
C GLU A 131 10.17 -22.95 -16.03
N ALA A 132 11.25 -22.35 -15.52
CA ALA A 132 11.53 -22.36 -14.09
C ALA A 132 10.48 -21.59 -13.28
N CYS A 133 10.02 -20.44 -13.80
CA CYS A 133 8.93 -19.67 -13.21
C CYS A 133 7.63 -20.48 -13.17
N ALA A 134 7.29 -21.18 -14.25
CA ALA A 134 6.09 -22.00 -14.31
C ALA A 134 6.15 -23.19 -13.34
N GLN A 135 7.29 -23.88 -13.27
CA GLN A 135 7.50 -24.99 -12.33
C GLN A 135 7.41 -24.53 -10.86
N LEU A 136 8.05 -23.40 -10.52
CA LEU A 136 7.95 -22.80 -9.20
C LEU A 136 6.50 -22.46 -8.86
N THR A 137 5.81 -21.76 -9.76
CA THR A 137 4.43 -21.31 -9.58
C THR A 137 3.48 -22.50 -9.37
N GLN A 138 3.59 -23.52 -10.22
CA GLN A 138 2.78 -24.72 -10.11
C GLN A 138 2.98 -25.44 -8.77
N GLN A 139 4.23 -25.64 -8.36
CA GLN A 139 4.51 -26.33 -7.11
C GLN A 139 4.06 -25.49 -5.90
N PHE A 140 4.23 -24.17 -5.94
CA PHE A 140 3.94 -23.27 -4.83
C PHE A 140 2.44 -23.25 -4.47
N PHE A 141 1.58 -23.24 -5.49
CA PHE A 141 0.13 -23.33 -5.26
C PHE A 141 -0.32 -24.75 -4.93
N LYS A 142 0.27 -25.76 -5.60
CA LYS A 142 -0.05 -27.19 -5.34
C LYS A 142 0.22 -27.58 -3.88
N ASP A 143 1.33 -27.12 -3.31
CA ASP A 143 1.74 -27.48 -1.95
C ASP A 143 1.12 -26.59 -0.87
N ASN A 144 0.18 -25.70 -1.22
CA ASN A 144 -0.44 -24.76 -0.28
C ASN A 144 0.59 -23.83 0.41
N THR A 145 1.71 -23.57 -0.26
CA THR A 145 2.82 -22.76 0.27
C THR A 145 2.37 -21.33 0.57
N LEU A 146 1.48 -20.76 -0.24
CA LEU A 146 0.98 -19.39 -0.03
C LEU A 146 0.34 -19.21 1.35
N ARG A 147 -0.55 -20.14 1.74
CA ARG A 147 -1.24 -20.07 3.04
C ARG A 147 -0.24 -20.12 4.18
N LEU A 148 0.66 -21.09 4.15
CA LEU A 148 1.65 -21.26 5.20
C LEU A 148 2.61 -20.07 5.27
N LEU A 149 2.99 -19.51 4.11
CA LEU A 149 3.84 -18.33 4.03
C LEU A 149 3.14 -17.11 4.66
N ILE A 150 1.87 -16.87 4.36
CA ILE A 150 1.09 -15.77 4.96
C ILE A 150 1.06 -15.93 6.49
N ILE A 151 0.75 -17.13 7.00
CA ILE A 151 0.67 -17.39 8.45
C ILE A 151 2.02 -17.21 9.14
N CYS A 152 3.12 -17.67 8.52
CA CYS A 152 4.45 -17.64 9.13
C CYS A 152 5.23 -16.36 8.85
N LEU A 153 4.71 -15.45 8.00
CA LEU A 153 5.40 -14.23 7.59
C LEU A 153 5.92 -13.38 8.78
N PRO A 154 5.18 -13.22 9.90
CA PRO A 154 5.66 -12.46 11.05
C PRO A 154 6.90 -13.07 11.73
N GLN A 155 7.19 -14.36 11.52
CA GLN A 155 8.36 -15.01 12.10
C GLN A 155 9.65 -14.73 11.31
N LEU A 156 9.53 -14.28 10.06
CA LEU A 156 10.67 -14.01 9.19
C LEU A 156 11.33 -12.67 9.51
N ASN A 157 12.58 -12.50 9.11
CA ASN A 157 13.25 -11.21 9.18
C ASN A 157 12.72 -10.22 8.13
N LEU A 158 13.04 -8.93 8.28
CA LEU A 158 12.50 -7.87 7.41
C LEU A 158 12.80 -8.08 5.91
N GLU A 159 14.02 -8.48 5.57
CA GLU A 159 14.39 -8.70 4.16
C GLU A 159 13.67 -9.91 3.57
N ALA A 160 13.53 -10.99 4.34
CA ALA A 160 12.76 -12.16 3.93
C ALA A 160 11.26 -11.85 3.78
N ARG A 161 10.68 -10.97 4.60
CA ARG A 161 9.29 -10.49 4.42
C ARG A 161 9.12 -9.70 3.12
N LYS A 162 10.09 -8.84 2.78
CA LYS A 162 10.10 -8.10 1.50
C LYS A 162 10.20 -9.07 0.32
N ASP A 163 11.12 -10.03 0.40
CA ASP A 163 11.32 -11.06 -0.63
C ASP A 163 10.06 -11.91 -0.81
N ALA A 164 9.44 -12.36 0.28
CA ALA A 164 8.17 -13.08 0.28
C ALA A 164 7.04 -12.27 -0.37
N THR A 165 6.94 -10.97 -0.06
CA THR A 165 5.94 -10.07 -0.66
C THR A 165 6.11 -10.00 -2.18
N GLN A 166 7.35 -9.88 -2.65
CA GLN A 166 7.65 -9.85 -4.09
C GLN A 166 7.40 -11.19 -4.77
N VAL A 167 7.76 -12.31 -4.12
CA VAL A 167 7.44 -13.67 -4.61
C VAL A 167 5.94 -13.81 -4.79
N VAL A 168 5.14 -13.53 -3.76
CA VAL A 168 3.67 -13.61 -3.84
C VAL A 168 3.11 -12.72 -4.94
N ALA A 169 3.60 -11.49 -5.06
CA ALA A 169 3.17 -10.54 -6.08
C ALA A 169 3.43 -11.03 -7.51
N ASN A 170 4.62 -11.59 -7.74
CA ASN A 170 5.00 -12.12 -9.03
C ASN A 170 4.13 -13.34 -9.41
N LEU A 171 3.95 -14.27 -8.47
CA LEU A 171 3.18 -15.50 -8.66
C LEU A 171 1.73 -15.27 -9.09
N GLN A 172 1.07 -14.17 -8.67
CA GLN A 172 -0.29 -13.85 -9.10
C GLN A 172 -0.40 -13.62 -10.62
N ARG A 173 0.72 -13.27 -11.27
CA ARG A 173 0.76 -12.89 -12.69
C ARG A 173 1.46 -13.94 -13.55
N GLN A 174 1.98 -15.01 -12.96
CA GLN A 174 2.73 -16.03 -13.70
C GLN A 174 1.79 -16.98 -14.46
N PRO A 175 1.91 -17.05 -15.80
CA PRO A 175 1.17 -18.03 -16.58
C PRO A 175 1.83 -19.41 -16.46
N VAL A 176 1.02 -20.43 -16.13
CA VAL A 176 1.40 -21.84 -16.18
C VAL A 176 0.55 -22.50 -17.25
N ASN A 177 1.18 -23.03 -18.31
CA ASN A 177 0.48 -23.58 -19.48
C ASN A 177 -0.57 -22.59 -20.05
N SER A 178 -0.18 -21.31 -20.14
CA SER A 178 -1.01 -20.19 -20.61
C SER A 178 -2.24 -19.89 -19.72
N ARG A 179 -2.26 -20.32 -18.46
CA ARG A 179 -3.32 -20.04 -17.49
C ARG A 179 -2.78 -19.42 -16.21
N LEU A 180 -3.56 -18.53 -15.58
CA LEU A 180 -3.25 -17.95 -14.28
C LEU A 180 -3.81 -18.83 -13.16
N ILE A 181 -3.07 -19.89 -12.81
CA ILE A 181 -3.49 -20.87 -11.80
C ILE A 181 -3.60 -20.28 -10.38
N ALA A 182 -3.06 -19.08 -10.15
CA ALA A 182 -3.22 -18.35 -8.90
C ALA A 182 -4.69 -18.04 -8.59
N CYS A 183 -5.50 -17.75 -9.63
CA CYS A 183 -6.93 -17.50 -9.49
C CYS A 183 -7.65 -18.73 -8.93
N ASP A 184 -7.41 -19.91 -9.53
CA ASP A 184 -8.03 -21.18 -9.12
C ASP A 184 -7.68 -21.55 -7.67
N TYR A 185 -6.43 -21.33 -7.28
CA TYR A 185 -5.98 -21.53 -5.90
C TYR A 185 -6.70 -20.57 -4.93
N LEU A 186 -6.76 -19.28 -5.25
CA LEU A 186 -7.37 -18.27 -4.38
C LEU A 186 -8.87 -18.46 -4.23
N GLU A 187 -9.57 -18.90 -5.28
CA GLU A 187 -10.99 -19.26 -5.21
C GLU A 187 -11.28 -20.34 -4.17
N SER A 188 -10.34 -21.26 -3.98
CA SER A 188 -10.44 -22.32 -2.96
C SER A 188 -9.93 -21.89 -1.56
N ASN A 189 -9.38 -20.67 -1.43
CA ASN A 189 -8.68 -20.20 -0.23
C ASN A 189 -8.97 -18.71 0.08
N LEU A 190 -10.21 -18.26 -0.13
CA LEU A 190 -10.59 -16.86 -0.01
C LEU A 190 -10.43 -16.29 1.42
N ASP A 191 -10.46 -17.14 2.45
CA ASP A 191 -10.21 -16.78 3.84
C ASP A 191 -8.82 -16.17 4.08
N LEU A 192 -7.86 -16.41 3.17
CA LEU A 192 -6.56 -15.74 3.20
C LEU A 192 -6.70 -14.22 3.07
N MET A 193 -7.74 -13.73 2.39
CA MET A 193 -7.97 -12.29 2.27
C MET A 193 -8.31 -11.67 3.61
N ASP A 194 -9.03 -12.39 4.47
CA ASP A 194 -9.40 -11.89 5.79
C ASP A 194 -8.16 -11.72 6.68
N LEU A 195 -7.21 -12.66 6.59
CA LEU A 195 -5.90 -12.57 7.23
C LEU A 195 -5.10 -11.37 6.72
N LEU A 196 -5.00 -11.20 5.39
CA LEU A 196 -4.25 -10.11 4.78
C LEU A 196 -4.87 -8.74 5.14
N ILE A 197 -6.19 -8.62 5.17
CA ILE A 197 -6.87 -7.36 5.53
C ILE A 197 -6.67 -7.06 7.02
N CYS A 198 -6.87 -8.02 7.92
CA CYS A 198 -6.63 -7.81 9.35
C CYS A 198 -5.14 -7.51 9.64
N GLY A 199 -4.25 -7.90 8.73
CA GLY A 199 -2.84 -7.56 8.73
C GLY A 199 -2.49 -6.07 8.84
N TYR A 200 -3.40 -5.16 8.44
CA TYR A 200 -3.21 -3.71 8.64
C TYR A 200 -3.22 -3.29 10.12
N GLU A 201 -3.70 -4.15 11.03
CA GLU A 201 -3.71 -3.89 12.48
C GLU A 201 -2.31 -4.06 13.11
N ASP A 202 -1.39 -4.72 12.41
CA ASP A 202 0.01 -4.84 12.83
C ASP A 202 0.90 -3.95 11.95
N PRO A 203 1.45 -2.83 12.48
CA PRO A 203 2.31 -1.91 11.72
C PRO A 203 3.55 -2.58 11.10
N ALA A 204 4.09 -3.63 11.72
CA ALA A 204 5.25 -4.34 11.19
C ALA A 204 4.92 -5.23 9.98
N MET A 205 3.63 -5.52 9.77
CA MET A 205 3.15 -6.41 8.72
C MET A 205 2.27 -5.73 7.68
N ALA A 206 1.66 -4.60 8.01
CA ALA A 206 0.67 -3.90 7.21
C ALA A 206 1.10 -3.69 5.75
N LEU A 207 2.33 -3.22 5.49
CA LEU A 207 2.81 -2.98 4.12
C LEU A 207 3.07 -4.28 3.34
N HIS A 208 3.45 -5.36 4.03
CA HIS A 208 3.67 -6.66 3.40
C HIS A 208 2.33 -7.29 3.01
N TYR A 209 1.39 -7.33 3.95
CA TYR A 209 0.07 -7.87 3.71
C TYR A 209 -0.76 -7.03 2.75
N GLY A 210 -0.68 -5.70 2.83
CA GLY A 210 -1.28 -4.78 1.86
C GLY A 210 -0.74 -4.97 0.45
N GLY A 211 0.58 -5.16 0.32
CA GLY A 211 1.22 -5.51 -0.95
C GLY A 211 0.73 -6.83 -1.53
N MET A 212 0.66 -7.90 -0.72
CA MET A 212 0.13 -9.20 -1.15
C MET A 212 -1.35 -9.12 -1.52
N LEU A 213 -2.16 -8.42 -0.72
CA LEU A 213 -3.59 -8.26 -0.93
C LEU A 213 -3.89 -7.56 -2.26
N ARG A 214 -3.17 -6.47 -2.57
CA ARG A 214 -3.35 -5.74 -3.84
C ARG A 214 -3.12 -6.62 -5.06
N GLU A 215 -2.18 -7.55 -4.98
CA GLU A 215 -1.92 -8.47 -6.08
C GLU A 215 -3.01 -9.55 -6.18
N CYS A 216 -3.56 -10.01 -5.07
CA CYS A 216 -4.66 -10.98 -5.04
C CYS A 216 -5.96 -10.40 -5.60
N ILE A 217 -6.32 -9.14 -5.26
CA ILE A 217 -7.57 -8.49 -5.72
C ILE A 217 -7.55 -8.16 -7.23
N ARG A 218 -6.43 -8.40 -7.92
CA ARG A 218 -6.40 -8.38 -9.39
C ARG A 218 -7.31 -9.43 -10.00
N HIS A 219 -7.55 -10.54 -9.29
CA HIS A 219 -8.52 -11.55 -9.67
C HIS A 219 -9.94 -11.11 -9.26
N GLN A 220 -10.88 -11.14 -10.21
CA GLN A 220 -12.23 -10.62 -9.98
C GLN A 220 -12.98 -11.38 -8.88
N THR A 221 -12.76 -12.69 -8.75
CA THR A 221 -13.37 -13.54 -7.72
C THR A 221 -12.92 -13.15 -6.31
N VAL A 222 -11.64 -12.85 -6.16
CA VAL A 222 -11.05 -12.34 -4.91
C VAL A 222 -11.57 -10.96 -4.56
N ALA A 223 -11.57 -10.01 -5.51
CA ALA A 223 -12.12 -8.68 -5.26
C ALA A 223 -13.60 -8.74 -4.88
N ARG A 224 -14.39 -9.60 -5.54
CA ARG A 224 -15.81 -9.82 -5.20
C ARG A 224 -15.98 -10.35 -3.77
N TYR A 225 -15.12 -11.25 -3.32
CA TYR A 225 -15.14 -11.74 -1.94
C TYR A 225 -14.88 -10.60 -0.95
N VAL A 226 -13.81 -9.83 -1.15
CA VAL A 226 -13.43 -8.72 -0.26
C VAL A 226 -14.52 -7.65 -0.19
N LEU A 227 -15.11 -7.27 -1.33
CA LEU A 227 -16.18 -6.27 -1.39
C LEU A 227 -17.42 -6.71 -0.58
N LYS A 228 -17.76 -8.00 -0.61
CA LYS A 228 -18.92 -8.55 0.09
C LYS A 228 -18.64 -8.90 1.55
N SER A 229 -17.40 -8.82 2.00
CA SER A 229 -17.02 -9.21 3.36
C SER A 229 -17.24 -8.07 4.36
N VAL A 230 -17.37 -8.44 5.64
CA VAL A 230 -17.43 -7.47 6.76
C VAL A 230 -16.16 -6.62 6.86
N HIS A 231 -15.04 -7.11 6.31
CA HIS A 231 -13.76 -6.43 6.35
C HIS A 231 -13.70 -5.20 5.44
N MET A 232 -14.61 -5.07 4.47
CA MET A 232 -14.69 -3.88 3.61
C MET A 232 -14.83 -2.58 4.42
N LYS A 233 -15.55 -2.63 5.56
CA LYS A 233 -15.71 -1.47 6.46
C LYS A 233 -14.42 -1.07 7.17
N LYS A 234 -13.50 -2.01 7.42
CA LYS A 234 -12.23 -1.72 8.10
C LYS A 234 -11.35 -0.75 7.32
N PHE A 235 -11.46 -0.71 5.98
CA PHE A 235 -10.69 0.23 5.16
C PHE A 235 -10.96 1.70 5.51
N PHE A 236 -12.19 2.07 5.93
CA PHE A 236 -12.49 3.44 6.34
C PHE A 236 -11.70 3.87 7.58
N ASP A 237 -11.32 2.92 8.42
CA ASP A 237 -10.50 3.16 9.61
C ASP A 237 -9.00 3.05 9.25
N TYR A 238 -8.60 2.06 8.44
CA TYR A 238 -7.21 1.88 8.00
C TYR A 238 -6.67 3.07 7.18
N ILE A 239 -7.50 3.67 6.33
CA ILE A 239 -7.18 4.88 5.55
C ILE A 239 -6.86 6.09 6.46
N GLN A 240 -7.29 6.05 7.72
CA GLN A 240 -7.13 7.13 8.68
C GLN A 240 -6.10 6.81 9.78
N LEU A 241 -5.35 5.71 9.62
CA LEU A 241 -4.26 5.39 10.54
C LEU A 241 -3.20 6.51 10.59
N PRO A 242 -2.57 6.72 11.75
CA PRO A 242 -1.58 7.79 11.92
C PRO A 242 -0.27 7.51 11.14
N SER A 243 0.02 6.24 10.84
CA SER A 243 1.14 5.86 9.97
C SER A 243 0.79 6.19 8.52
N PHE A 244 1.46 7.21 7.99
CA PHE A 244 1.20 7.73 6.65
C PHE A 244 1.40 6.69 5.55
N ASP A 245 2.46 5.90 5.66
CA ASP A 245 2.80 4.81 4.74
C ASP A 245 1.73 3.72 4.75
N VAL A 246 1.26 3.29 5.92
CA VAL A 246 0.20 2.28 6.05
C VAL A 246 -1.15 2.83 5.56
N ALA A 247 -1.50 4.06 5.92
CA ALA A 247 -2.73 4.70 5.45
C ALA A 247 -2.72 4.90 3.92
N ALA A 248 -1.59 5.33 3.34
CA ALA A 248 -1.44 5.48 1.89
C ALA A 248 -1.57 4.14 1.17
N ASP A 249 -1.00 3.08 1.74
CA ASP A 249 -1.12 1.71 1.24
C ASP A 249 -2.59 1.23 1.27
N ALA A 250 -3.30 1.46 2.39
CA ALA A 250 -4.72 1.15 2.52
C ALA A 250 -5.59 1.93 1.52
N ILE A 251 -5.29 3.23 1.29
CA ILE A 251 -5.96 4.04 0.26
C ILE A 251 -5.75 3.43 -1.12
N ALA A 252 -4.53 3.00 -1.46
CA ALA A 252 -4.23 2.40 -2.75
C ALA A 252 -5.03 1.09 -2.96
N THR A 253 -5.07 0.23 -1.94
CA THR A 253 -5.85 -1.01 -1.95
C THR A 253 -7.35 -0.75 -2.09
N PHE A 254 -7.89 0.17 -1.30
CA PHE A 254 -9.30 0.56 -1.35
C PHE A 254 -9.66 1.14 -2.72
N LYS A 255 -8.82 2.01 -3.28
CA LYS A 255 -8.99 2.55 -4.63
C LYS A 255 -9.03 1.42 -5.67
N GLU A 256 -8.12 0.46 -5.60
CA GLU A 256 -8.06 -0.65 -6.54
C GLU A 256 -9.32 -1.52 -6.47
N LEU A 257 -9.80 -1.84 -5.27
CA LEU A 257 -11.09 -2.51 -5.04
C LEU A 257 -12.27 -1.75 -5.67
N MET A 258 -12.30 -0.42 -5.51
CA MET A 258 -13.40 0.44 -6.00
C MET A 258 -13.33 0.75 -7.49
N THR A 259 -12.25 0.44 -8.20
CA THR A 259 -12.08 0.94 -9.59
C THR A 259 -11.64 -0.10 -10.60
N ARG A 260 -11.11 -1.27 -10.19
CA ARG A 260 -10.59 -2.28 -11.11
C ARG A 260 -11.69 -3.04 -11.85
N HIS A 261 -12.58 -3.70 -11.12
CA HIS A 261 -13.56 -4.64 -11.68
C HIS A 261 -14.93 -3.96 -11.81
N LYS A 262 -15.13 -3.21 -12.91
CA LYS A 262 -16.24 -2.26 -13.09
C LYS A 262 -17.62 -2.83 -12.78
N SER A 263 -17.97 -4.00 -13.33
CA SER A 263 -19.25 -4.65 -13.07
C SER A 263 -19.40 -5.07 -11.61
N THR A 264 -18.39 -5.72 -11.04
CA THR A 264 -18.40 -6.13 -9.62
C THR A 264 -18.58 -4.95 -8.68
N VAL A 265 -17.92 -3.82 -8.96
CA VAL A 265 -18.03 -2.60 -8.16
C VAL A 265 -19.42 -1.99 -8.29
N SER A 266 -19.96 -1.92 -9.52
CA SER A 266 -21.30 -1.39 -9.75
C SER A 266 -22.37 -2.18 -9.00
N ASP A 267 -22.31 -3.52 -9.07
CA ASP A 267 -23.20 -4.42 -8.31
C ASP A 267 -23.07 -4.13 -6.82
N PHE A 268 -21.84 -4.10 -6.29
CA PHE A 268 -21.58 -3.84 -4.88
C PHE A 268 -22.14 -2.49 -4.43
N LEU A 269 -21.84 -1.39 -5.15
CA LEU A 269 -22.27 -0.05 -4.78
C LEU A 269 -23.79 0.12 -4.87
N THR A 270 -24.44 -0.58 -5.81
CA THR A 270 -25.90 -0.57 -5.94
C THR A 270 -26.55 -1.26 -4.73
N ASP A 271 -26.06 -2.43 -4.36
CA ASP A 271 -26.59 -3.24 -3.25
C ASP A 271 -26.29 -2.61 -1.88
N ASN A 272 -25.20 -1.84 -1.77
CA ASN A 272 -24.65 -1.36 -0.50
C ASN A 272 -24.67 0.18 -0.37
N TYR A 273 -25.39 0.86 -1.25
CA TYR A 273 -25.36 2.30 -1.42
C TYR A 273 -25.49 3.06 -0.09
N ASP A 274 -26.51 2.73 0.70
CA ASP A 274 -26.92 3.52 1.87
C ASP A 274 -25.84 3.57 2.94
N TRP A 275 -25.30 2.42 3.34
CA TRP A 275 -24.23 2.42 4.34
C TRP A 275 -22.90 2.87 3.75
N PHE A 276 -22.59 2.51 2.50
CA PHE A 276 -21.29 2.81 1.90
C PHE A 276 -21.08 4.31 1.77
N PHE A 277 -22.04 5.03 1.20
CA PHE A 277 -21.89 6.47 1.02
C PHE A 277 -22.03 7.26 2.32
N VAL A 278 -22.77 6.75 3.31
CA VAL A 278 -22.76 7.35 4.67
C VAL A 278 -21.35 7.29 5.27
N GLU A 279 -20.70 6.14 5.25
CA GLU A 279 -19.32 5.97 5.74
C GLU A 279 -18.32 6.76 4.90
N PHE A 280 -18.40 6.67 3.57
CA PHE A 280 -17.51 7.38 2.65
C PHE A 280 -17.56 8.89 2.84
N ASN A 281 -18.77 9.44 2.96
CA ASN A 281 -18.96 10.88 3.12
C ASN A 281 -18.46 11.35 4.49
N SER A 282 -18.94 10.71 5.57
CA SER A 282 -18.65 11.14 6.94
C SER A 282 -17.19 10.90 7.35
N LYS A 283 -16.62 9.73 7.00
CA LYS A 283 -15.27 9.36 7.41
C LYS A 283 -14.18 9.85 6.45
N LEU A 284 -14.46 9.97 5.15
CA LEU A 284 -13.41 10.29 4.16
C LEU A 284 -13.55 11.71 3.59
N LEU A 285 -14.68 12.06 2.98
CA LEU A 285 -14.86 13.39 2.38
C LEU A 285 -14.86 14.51 3.42
N GLN A 286 -15.39 14.23 4.60
CA GLN A 286 -15.44 15.16 5.73
C GLN A 286 -14.33 14.92 6.76
N SER A 287 -13.36 14.04 6.45
CA SER A 287 -12.21 13.77 7.34
C SER A 287 -11.47 15.06 7.68
N PRO A 288 -10.96 15.25 8.91
CA PRO A 288 -10.06 16.37 9.19
C PRO A 288 -8.70 16.24 8.46
N ASN A 289 -8.33 15.02 8.02
CA ASN A 289 -7.08 14.77 7.31
C ASN A 289 -7.16 15.23 5.85
N TYR A 290 -6.30 16.19 5.49
CA TYR A 290 -6.20 16.73 4.14
C TYR A 290 -5.95 15.66 3.06
N ILE A 291 -5.03 14.73 3.30
CA ILE A 291 -4.67 13.68 2.33
C ILE A 291 -5.85 12.74 2.13
N THR A 292 -6.53 12.34 3.20
CA THR A 292 -7.75 11.52 3.13
C THR A 292 -8.83 12.22 2.31
N ARG A 293 -9.17 13.49 2.62
CA ARG A 293 -10.17 14.24 1.85
C ARG A 293 -9.81 14.35 0.38
N ARG A 294 -8.54 14.64 0.07
CA ARG A 294 -8.07 14.77 -1.32
C ARG A 294 -8.23 13.48 -2.09
N GLN A 295 -7.74 12.36 -1.54
CA GLN A 295 -7.85 11.06 -2.21
C GLN A 295 -9.30 10.59 -2.33
N ALA A 296 -10.13 10.84 -1.32
CA ALA A 296 -11.54 10.48 -1.35
C ALA A 296 -12.34 11.31 -2.36
N THR A 297 -12.08 12.62 -2.47
CA THR A 297 -12.74 13.49 -3.46
C THR A 297 -12.42 13.03 -4.87
N LYS A 298 -11.14 12.73 -5.15
CA LYS A 298 -10.73 12.17 -6.44
C LYS A 298 -11.37 10.81 -6.72
N LEU A 299 -11.37 9.91 -5.73
CA LEU A 299 -11.98 8.59 -5.86
C LEU A 299 -13.48 8.66 -6.08
N LEU A 300 -14.18 9.61 -5.46
CA LEU A 300 -15.60 9.84 -5.72
C LEU A 300 -15.83 10.20 -7.20
N GLY A 301 -15.00 11.08 -7.76
CA GLY A 301 -15.01 11.37 -9.19
C GLY A 301 -14.80 10.11 -10.04
N ASP A 302 -13.75 9.33 -9.74
CA ASP A 302 -13.44 8.08 -10.44
C ASP A 302 -14.61 7.07 -10.38
N ILE A 303 -15.36 7.01 -9.28
CA ILE A 303 -16.52 6.13 -9.10
C ILE A 303 -17.73 6.64 -9.88
N LEU A 304 -18.12 7.91 -9.71
CA LEU A 304 -19.37 8.44 -10.25
C LEU A 304 -19.31 8.71 -11.76
N LEU A 305 -18.11 8.97 -12.30
CA LEU A 305 -17.91 9.19 -13.73
C LEU A 305 -17.77 7.88 -14.52
N ASP A 306 -17.70 6.72 -13.84
CA ASP A 306 -17.66 5.44 -14.54
C ASP A 306 -19.03 5.09 -15.12
N ARG A 307 -19.05 4.72 -16.41
CA ARG A 307 -20.26 4.31 -17.12
C ARG A 307 -20.96 3.10 -16.53
N SER A 308 -20.25 2.22 -15.79
CA SER A 308 -20.90 1.11 -15.10
C SER A 308 -21.74 1.57 -13.91
N ASN A 309 -21.48 2.76 -13.37
CA ASN A 309 -22.04 3.26 -12.13
C ASN A 309 -23.14 4.31 -12.33
N VAL A 310 -23.76 4.39 -13.53
CA VAL A 310 -24.76 5.41 -13.86
C VAL A 310 -25.92 5.42 -12.85
N ALA A 311 -26.44 4.26 -12.45
CA ALA A 311 -27.52 4.18 -11.46
C ALA A 311 -27.11 4.75 -10.09
N VAL A 312 -25.90 4.41 -9.64
CA VAL A 312 -25.30 4.93 -8.40
C VAL A 312 -25.08 6.43 -8.50
N MET A 313 -24.57 6.91 -9.64
CA MET A 313 -24.34 8.32 -9.89
C MET A 313 -25.63 9.13 -9.82
N VAL A 314 -26.67 8.70 -10.53
CA VAL A 314 -27.99 9.37 -10.53
C VAL A 314 -28.56 9.45 -9.11
N ARG A 315 -28.44 8.37 -8.32
CA ARG A 315 -28.86 8.38 -6.91
C ARG A 315 -28.01 9.35 -6.07
N TYR A 316 -26.70 9.40 -6.29
CA TYR A 316 -25.78 10.28 -5.56
C TYR A 316 -26.02 11.75 -5.82
N VAL A 317 -26.23 12.14 -7.08
CA VAL A 317 -26.43 13.54 -7.48
C VAL A 317 -27.85 14.05 -7.24
N SER A 318 -28.75 13.17 -6.79
CA SER A 318 -30.12 13.51 -6.38
C SER A 318 -30.24 13.75 -4.86
N SER A 319 -29.13 13.68 -4.10
CA SER A 319 -29.13 13.89 -2.65
C SER A 319 -28.67 15.29 -2.27
N LYS A 320 -29.54 16.01 -1.53
CA LYS A 320 -29.24 17.33 -0.95
C LYS A 320 -28.04 17.32 -0.01
N ASP A 321 -27.90 16.28 0.80
CA ASP A 321 -26.77 16.16 1.72
C ASP A 321 -25.45 16.00 0.97
N ASN A 322 -25.44 15.19 -0.08
CA ASN A 322 -24.27 15.02 -0.93
C ASN A 322 -23.89 16.33 -1.62
N LEU A 323 -24.87 17.08 -2.16
CA LEU A 323 -24.62 18.40 -2.76
C LEU A 323 -23.95 19.34 -1.75
N ARG A 324 -24.46 19.40 -0.50
CA ARG A 324 -23.91 20.26 0.55
C ARG A 324 -22.45 19.92 0.85
N ILE A 325 -22.09 18.65 0.91
CA ILE A 325 -20.71 18.21 1.11
C ILE A 325 -19.84 18.70 -0.04
N LEU A 326 -20.26 18.48 -1.29
CA LEU A 326 -19.51 18.89 -2.47
C LEU A 326 -19.36 20.43 -2.58
N MET A 327 -20.40 21.19 -2.26
CA MET A 327 -20.34 22.65 -2.22
C MET A 327 -19.37 23.18 -1.15
N ASN A 328 -19.17 22.45 -0.04
CA ASN A 328 -18.15 22.78 0.94
C ASN A 328 -16.75 22.43 0.42
N LEU A 329 -16.56 21.29 -0.26
CA LEU A 329 -15.28 20.91 -0.86
C LEU A 329 -14.84 21.90 -1.96
N LEU A 330 -15.78 22.46 -2.72
CA LEU A 330 -15.51 23.55 -3.68
C LEU A 330 -14.96 24.84 -3.04
N ARG A 331 -15.12 24.99 -1.71
CA ARG A 331 -14.65 26.15 -0.94
C ARG A 331 -13.36 25.87 -0.16
N GLU A 332 -12.81 24.66 -0.24
CA GLU A 332 -11.54 24.31 0.40
C GLU A 332 -10.40 25.20 -0.10
N SER A 333 -9.38 25.43 0.71
CA SER A 333 -8.20 26.21 0.30
C SER A 333 -7.35 25.49 -0.76
N SER A 334 -7.42 24.16 -0.82
CA SER A 334 -6.64 23.35 -1.76
C SER A 334 -7.25 23.36 -3.16
N LYS A 335 -6.49 23.89 -4.13
CA LYS A 335 -6.87 23.89 -5.56
C LYS A 335 -7.11 22.50 -6.13
N SER A 336 -6.35 21.49 -5.68
CA SER A 336 -6.58 20.11 -6.12
C SER A 336 -7.93 19.58 -5.65
N ILE A 337 -8.31 19.82 -4.38
CA ILE A 337 -9.61 19.40 -3.87
C ILE A 337 -10.73 20.14 -4.59
N GLN A 338 -10.59 21.45 -4.80
CA GLN A 338 -11.56 22.25 -5.56
C GLN A 338 -11.79 21.66 -6.98
N LEU A 339 -10.71 21.24 -7.65
CA LEU A 339 -10.76 20.68 -9.00
C LEU A 339 -11.46 19.33 -9.03
N ASP A 340 -11.06 18.39 -8.17
CA ASP A 340 -11.70 17.08 -8.07
C ASP A 340 -13.19 17.23 -7.66
N ALA A 341 -13.51 18.15 -6.74
CA ALA A 341 -14.88 18.44 -6.33
C ALA A 341 -15.71 19.04 -7.46
N PHE A 342 -15.11 19.87 -8.34
CA PHE A 342 -15.79 20.42 -9.50
C PHE A 342 -16.21 19.34 -10.50
N HIS A 343 -15.36 18.34 -10.75
CA HIS A 343 -15.70 17.23 -11.63
C HIS A 343 -16.88 16.39 -11.13
N VAL A 344 -17.13 16.35 -9.83
CA VAL A 344 -18.34 15.74 -9.25
C VAL A 344 -19.51 16.73 -9.24
N PHE A 345 -19.28 17.98 -8.86
CA PHE A 345 -20.30 19.02 -8.80
C PHE A 345 -20.98 19.26 -10.15
N LYS A 346 -20.24 19.21 -11.25
CA LYS A 346 -20.83 19.35 -12.59
C LYS A 346 -21.92 18.30 -12.88
N LEU A 347 -21.85 17.12 -12.27
CA LEU A 347 -22.88 16.08 -12.42
C LEU A 347 -24.21 16.48 -11.76
N PHE A 348 -24.17 17.21 -10.63
CA PHE A 348 -25.37 17.77 -10.01
C PHE A 348 -26.04 18.80 -10.91
N VAL A 349 -25.24 19.64 -11.57
CA VAL A 349 -25.72 20.71 -12.46
C VAL A 349 -26.21 20.13 -13.79
N ALA A 350 -25.54 19.10 -14.32
CA ALA A 350 -25.95 18.44 -15.56
C ALA A 350 -27.15 17.49 -15.41
N ASN A 351 -27.56 17.12 -14.19
CA ASN A 351 -28.66 16.18 -13.96
C ASN A 351 -29.99 16.73 -14.53
N GLN A 352 -30.55 16.11 -15.56
CA GLN A 352 -31.79 16.60 -16.18
C GLN A 352 -33.02 16.44 -15.25
N HIS A 353 -32.96 15.51 -14.29
CA HIS A 353 -34.03 15.24 -13.33
C HIS A 353 -33.64 15.67 -11.92
N LYS A 354 -33.04 16.87 -11.79
CA LYS A 354 -32.70 17.47 -10.50
C LYS A 354 -33.93 17.55 -9.58
N PRO A 355 -33.85 17.04 -8.35
CA PRO A 355 -34.85 17.32 -7.32
C PRO A 355 -35.01 18.83 -7.04
N SER A 356 -36.19 19.21 -6.55
CA SER A 356 -36.53 20.62 -6.30
C SER A 356 -35.67 21.26 -5.21
N ASP A 357 -35.29 20.50 -4.19
CA ASP A 357 -34.40 20.95 -3.12
C ASP A 357 -32.98 21.23 -3.62
N ILE A 358 -32.43 20.38 -4.51
CA ILE A 358 -31.17 20.63 -5.23
C ILE A 358 -31.26 21.91 -6.05
N THR A 359 -32.32 22.04 -6.86
CA THR A 359 -32.54 23.23 -7.70
C THR A 359 -32.61 24.49 -6.86
N ASN A 360 -33.38 24.47 -5.78
CA ASN A 360 -33.56 25.61 -4.88
C ASN A 360 -32.25 25.99 -4.16
N ILE A 361 -31.41 25.02 -3.79
CA ILE A 361 -30.07 25.30 -3.23
C ILE A 361 -29.16 25.98 -4.25
N LEU A 362 -29.13 25.51 -5.49
CA LEU A 362 -28.32 26.09 -6.57
C LEU A 362 -28.78 27.53 -6.88
N VAL A 363 -30.10 27.76 -6.95
CA VAL A 363 -30.69 29.10 -7.17
C VAL A 363 -30.37 30.04 -6.01
N ALA A 364 -30.57 29.60 -4.77
CA ALA A 364 -30.27 30.41 -3.57
C ALA A 364 -28.80 30.80 -3.46
N ASN A 365 -27.89 30.01 -4.03
CA ASN A 365 -26.45 30.27 -4.03
C ASN A 365 -25.90 30.78 -5.38
N ARG A 366 -26.76 31.08 -6.37
CA ARG A 366 -26.38 31.41 -7.75
C ARG A 366 -25.25 32.43 -7.83
N SER A 367 -25.44 33.61 -7.24
CA SER A 367 -24.46 34.69 -7.33
C SER A 367 -23.10 34.33 -6.73
N LYS A 368 -23.08 33.52 -5.67
CA LYS A 368 -21.84 33.06 -5.02
C LYS A 368 -21.15 31.98 -5.87
N LEU A 369 -21.91 31.05 -6.43
CA LEU A 369 -21.42 30.00 -7.31
C LEU A 369 -20.81 30.57 -8.59
N LEU A 370 -21.51 31.50 -9.25
CA LEU A 370 -20.99 32.15 -10.46
C LEU A 370 -19.69 32.93 -10.19
N ARG A 371 -19.61 33.62 -9.05
CA ARG A 371 -18.38 34.31 -8.63
C ARG A 371 -17.24 33.32 -8.34
N LEU A 372 -17.55 32.20 -7.69
CA LEU A 372 -16.57 31.15 -7.42
C LEU A 372 -16.02 30.59 -8.75
N LEU A 373 -16.89 30.21 -9.68
CA LEU A 373 -16.51 29.67 -10.99
C LEU A 373 -15.69 30.67 -11.81
N ALA A 374 -16.06 31.95 -11.82
CA ALA A 374 -15.31 32.99 -12.54
C ALA A 374 -13.89 33.19 -11.98
N SER A 375 -13.70 33.04 -10.67
CA SER A 375 -12.38 33.14 -10.04
C SER A 375 -11.62 31.80 -10.00
N PHE A 376 -12.26 30.71 -10.42
CA PHE A 376 -11.64 29.39 -10.44
C PHE A 376 -10.75 29.24 -11.67
N LYS A 377 -9.44 29.34 -11.42
CA LYS A 377 -8.38 29.09 -12.40
C LYS A 377 -7.56 27.88 -11.96
N ILE A 378 -7.09 27.14 -12.95
CA ILE A 378 -6.12 26.05 -12.81
C ILE A 378 -4.79 26.50 -13.43
N ASP A 379 -3.67 25.97 -12.92
CA ASP A 379 -2.33 26.41 -13.31
C ASP A 379 -1.94 25.98 -14.73
N LYS A 380 -2.67 25.04 -15.32
CA LYS A 380 -2.46 24.53 -16.68
C LYS A 380 -3.61 24.93 -17.57
N GLU A 381 -3.31 25.31 -18.81
CA GLU A 381 -4.33 25.47 -19.84
C GLU A 381 -4.97 24.10 -20.12
N ASP A 382 -6.22 23.94 -19.72
CA ASP A 382 -7.05 22.77 -19.98
C ASP A 382 -8.37 23.27 -20.59
N GLU A 383 -8.45 23.21 -21.91
CA GLU A 383 -9.62 23.66 -22.68
C GLU A 383 -10.88 22.89 -22.30
N SER A 384 -10.74 21.61 -21.96
CA SER A 384 -11.86 20.76 -21.54
C SER A 384 -12.44 21.24 -20.21
N PHE A 385 -11.58 21.57 -19.25
CA PHE A 385 -12.00 22.14 -17.98
C PHE A 385 -12.68 23.51 -18.16
N GLU A 386 -12.12 24.39 -18.99
CA GLU A 386 -12.73 25.72 -19.23
C GLU A 386 -14.09 25.60 -19.93
N ALA A 387 -14.24 24.66 -20.87
CA ALA A 387 -15.51 24.36 -21.52
C ALA A 387 -16.56 23.82 -20.51
N ASP A 388 -16.18 22.84 -19.69
CA ASP A 388 -17.04 22.32 -18.60
C ASP A 388 -17.47 23.44 -17.65
N LYS A 389 -16.54 24.32 -17.26
CA LYS A 389 -16.79 25.43 -16.35
C LYS A 389 -17.76 26.45 -16.95
N ALA A 390 -17.58 26.79 -18.22
CA ALA A 390 -18.49 27.68 -18.94
C ALA A 390 -19.90 27.06 -19.04
N GLN A 391 -19.99 25.77 -19.32
CA GLN A 391 -21.27 25.06 -19.38
C GLN A 391 -22.00 25.08 -18.02
N VAL A 392 -21.30 24.71 -16.95
CA VAL A 392 -21.85 24.73 -15.58
C VAL A 392 -22.31 26.15 -15.19
N ALA A 393 -21.54 27.18 -15.54
CA ALA A 393 -21.91 28.57 -15.26
C ALA A 393 -23.18 28.99 -16.00
N ARG A 394 -23.32 28.63 -17.29
CA ARG A 394 -24.53 28.89 -18.07
C ARG A 394 -25.75 28.21 -17.45
N GLU A 395 -25.66 26.91 -17.19
CA GLU A 395 -26.76 26.14 -16.61
C GLU A 395 -27.22 26.75 -15.27
N ILE A 396 -26.30 27.09 -14.36
CA ILE A 396 -26.64 27.73 -13.08
C ILE A 396 -27.33 29.10 -13.27
N SER A 397 -26.93 29.88 -14.27
CA SER A 397 -27.49 31.20 -14.54
C SER A 397 -28.95 31.13 -15.03
N GLU A 398 -29.27 30.07 -15.78
CA GLU A 398 -30.58 29.84 -16.40
C GLU A 398 -31.56 29.08 -15.49
N LEU A 399 -31.09 28.47 -14.39
CA LEU A 399 -31.95 27.78 -13.43
C LEU A 399 -33.10 28.69 -12.94
N VAL A 400 -34.27 28.12 -12.71
CA VAL A 400 -35.40 28.81 -12.10
C VAL A 400 -35.79 28.05 -10.83
N ALA A 401 -36.12 28.78 -9.75
CA ALA A 401 -36.60 28.15 -8.53
C ALA A 401 -37.87 27.35 -8.82
N THR A 402 -37.89 26.11 -8.38
CA THR A 402 -39.09 25.27 -8.47
C THR A 402 -39.89 25.47 -7.20
N GLY A 403 -41.12 25.99 -7.33
CA GLY A 403 -42.03 26.17 -6.20
C GLY A 403 -42.29 24.83 -5.50
N SER A 404 -42.23 24.83 -4.17
CA SER A 404 -42.68 23.68 -3.37
C SER A 404 -44.18 23.51 -3.56
N ILE A 405 -44.62 22.40 -4.16
CA ILE A 405 -45.97 21.91 -3.90
C ILE A 405 -45.91 21.36 -2.46
N GLY A 406 -46.27 22.20 -1.50
CA GLY A 406 -46.24 21.87 -0.07
C GLY A 406 -46.22 23.10 0.84
N ASN A 407 -47.41 23.65 1.10
CA ASN A 407 -47.79 24.54 2.20
C ASN A 407 -47.14 25.94 2.30
N SER A 408 -47.73 26.89 1.56
CA SER A 408 -47.60 28.35 1.75
C SER A 408 -48.24 28.87 3.05
N ALA A 409 -47.96 28.30 4.22
CA ALA A 409 -48.54 28.79 5.48
C ALA A 409 -47.58 29.03 6.65
N GLU A 410 -46.29 28.68 6.56
CA GLU A 410 -45.45 28.61 7.78
C GLU A 410 -44.10 29.35 7.73
N LEU A 411 -43.98 30.40 6.91
CA LEU A 411 -42.80 31.28 6.89
C LEU A 411 -43.06 32.71 7.40
N ALA A 412 -44.19 32.96 8.07
CA ALA A 412 -44.50 34.25 8.67
C ALA A 412 -43.97 34.44 10.11
N ASN A 413 -43.38 33.41 10.73
CA ASN A 413 -42.87 33.52 12.10
C ASN A 413 -41.40 33.12 12.14
N LEU A 414 -40.51 34.06 11.84
CA LEU A 414 -39.13 34.17 12.34
C LEU A 414 -38.54 35.50 11.83
N SER A 415 -39.15 36.59 12.28
CA SER A 415 -38.51 37.91 12.34
C SER A 415 -38.78 38.51 13.72
N CYS A 416 -37.91 38.14 14.66
CA CYS A 416 -37.52 38.95 15.82
C CYS A 416 -36.12 38.54 16.24
#